data_AF-A0A1J5T6L9-F1
#
_entry.id   AF-A0A1J5T6L9-F1
#
_cell.length_a   1.000
_cell.length_b   1.000
_cell.length_c   1.000
_cell.angle_alpha   90.00
_cell.angle_beta   90.00
_cell.angle_gamma   90.00
#
_symmetry.space_group_name_H-M   'P 1'
#
loop_
_entity.id
_entity.type
_entity.pdbx_description
1 polymer ?
#
loop_
_entity_poly.entity_id
_entity_poly.type
_entity_poly.pdbx_seq_one_letter_code
_entity_poly.pdbx_strand_id
1 'polypeptide(L)'
;MVRLPVCFESRTTAASFRKLLDKKKYEYERLTDSRTYTKVSFVIAHEKTAMVYRYMLDESKIKADIWEENPSSGNVTYIEIEGEDEDKINNLLKEFALSLPRKPWEYTVFQKLRNGWFSQGIFRAKSKWENYVK
;
A
#
# COMPACT_ATOMS: atom_id res chain seq x y z
N MET A 1 -1.92 -10.22 8.74
CA MET A 1 -2.29 -9.26 7.67
C MET A 1 -1.78 -7.87 8.03
N VAL A 2 -1.09 -7.20 7.12
CA VAL A 2 -0.49 -5.88 7.32
C VAL A 2 -1.02 -4.93 6.27
N ARG A 3 -1.48 -3.73 6.65
CA ARG A 3 -1.94 -2.69 5.72
C ARG A 3 -1.26 -1.35 5.98
N LEU A 4 -0.49 -0.88 5.01
CA LEU A 4 0.34 0.32 5.12
C LEU A 4 0.02 1.36 4.05
N PRO A 5 -0.13 2.64 4.43
CA PRO A 5 -0.36 3.74 3.49
C PRO A 5 0.95 4.12 2.79
N VAL A 6 0.92 4.40 1.48
CA VAL A 6 2.07 4.75 0.65
C VAL A 6 1.86 6.11 -0.02
N CYS A 7 2.88 6.97 0.03
CA CYS A 7 2.83 8.34 -0.49
C CYS A 7 2.96 8.46 -2.03
N PHE A 8 3.09 7.34 -2.72
CA PHE A 8 3.15 7.24 -4.18
C PHE A 8 1.83 6.70 -4.72
N GLU A 9 1.54 6.95 -6.00
CA GLU A 9 0.36 6.40 -6.68
C GLU A 9 0.47 4.88 -6.83
N SER A 10 -0.66 4.18 -6.79
CA SER A 10 -0.76 2.71 -6.87
C SER A 10 0.00 2.12 -8.03
N ARG A 11 -0.10 2.70 -9.23
CA ARG A 11 0.65 2.24 -10.41
C ARG A 11 2.15 2.30 -10.19
N THR A 12 2.64 3.41 -9.63
CA THR A 12 4.06 3.61 -9.33
C THR A 12 4.52 2.68 -8.20
N THR A 13 3.74 2.57 -7.14
CA THR A 13 3.97 1.64 -6.02
C THR A 13 4.04 0.20 -6.51
N ALA A 14 3.10 -0.22 -7.35
CA ALA A 14 3.06 -1.56 -7.93
C ALA A 14 4.28 -1.82 -8.84
N ALA A 15 4.68 -0.84 -9.66
CA ALA A 15 5.88 -0.96 -10.49
C ALA A 15 7.16 -1.08 -9.64
N SER A 16 7.30 -0.26 -8.59
CA SER A 16 8.43 -0.35 -7.66
C SER A 16 8.46 -1.67 -6.91
N PHE A 17 7.29 -2.15 -6.45
CA PHE A 17 7.18 -3.43 -5.75
C PHE A 17 7.56 -4.60 -6.66
N ARG A 18 7.05 -4.60 -7.90
CA ARG A 18 7.45 -5.57 -8.93
C ARG A 18 8.96 -5.58 -9.14
N LYS A 19 9.56 -4.39 -9.32
CA LYS A 19 11.01 -4.27 -9.52
C LYS A 19 11.82 -4.84 -8.35
N LEU A 20 11.31 -4.71 -7.12
CA LEU A 20 11.92 -5.35 -5.95
C LEU A 20 11.84 -6.88 -6.04
N LEU A 21 10.65 -7.42 -6.33
CA LEU A 21 10.44 -8.86 -6.48
C LEU A 21 11.37 -9.45 -7.55
N ASP A 22 11.43 -8.81 -8.71
CA ASP A 22 12.30 -9.20 -9.83
C ASP A 22 13.80 -9.18 -9.41
N LYS A 23 14.24 -8.12 -8.71
CA LYS A 23 15.63 -7.99 -8.21
C LYS A 23 15.98 -9.12 -7.24
N LYS A 24 15.02 -9.55 -6.43
CA LYS A 24 15.19 -10.60 -5.42
C LYS A 24 14.94 -12.00 -5.97
N LYS A 25 14.58 -12.10 -7.26
CA LYS A 25 14.26 -13.37 -7.94
C LYS A 25 13.15 -14.15 -7.25
N TYR A 26 12.16 -13.44 -6.69
CA TYR A 26 10.95 -14.11 -6.21
C TYR A 26 10.17 -14.64 -7.41
N GLU A 27 9.65 -15.86 -7.28
CA GLU A 27 8.60 -16.36 -8.16
C GLU A 27 7.26 -15.83 -7.69
N TYR A 28 6.50 -15.22 -8.62
CA TYR A 28 5.20 -14.65 -8.31
C TYR A 28 4.26 -14.67 -9.51
N GLU A 29 2.98 -14.85 -9.23
CA GLU A 29 1.89 -14.61 -10.16
C GLU A 29 1.37 -13.17 -10.02
N ARG A 30 1.16 -12.49 -11.16
CA ARG A 30 0.56 -11.16 -11.19
C ARG A 30 -0.90 -11.24 -11.61
N LEU A 31 -1.77 -10.69 -10.78
CA LEU A 31 -3.20 -10.62 -11.03
C LEU A 31 -3.69 -9.16 -10.99
N THR A 32 -4.79 -8.91 -11.68
CA THR A 32 -5.54 -7.65 -11.56
C THR A 32 -6.89 -7.98 -10.97
N ASP A 33 -7.24 -7.33 -9.87
CA ASP A 33 -8.50 -7.56 -9.16
C ASP A 33 -9.20 -6.21 -8.89
N SER A 34 -10.40 -6.25 -8.33
CA SER A 34 -11.16 -5.09 -7.91
C SER A 34 -11.53 -5.19 -6.44
N ARG A 35 -11.41 -4.09 -5.68
CA ARG A 35 -11.76 -4.03 -4.26
C ARG A 35 -12.78 -2.95 -3.99
N THR A 36 -13.86 -3.33 -3.34
CA THR A 36 -14.89 -2.39 -2.93
C THR A 36 -14.56 -1.79 -1.56
N TYR A 37 -14.74 -0.48 -1.41
CA TYR A 37 -14.56 0.24 -0.16
C TYR A 37 -15.65 1.29 0.03
N THR A 38 -15.95 1.62 1.28
CA THR A 38 -16.99 2.59 1.64
C THR A 38 -16.38 3.97 1.83
N LYS A 39 -16.91 4.95 1.11
CA LYS A 39 -16.66 6.38 1.35
C LYS A 39 -17.85 6.98 2.09
N VAL A 40 -17.63 7.49 3.30
CA VAL A 40 -18.66 8.20 4.06
C VAL A 40 -18.57 9.70 3.77
N SER A 41 -19.68 10.34 3.39
CA SER A 41 -19.79 11.78 3.14
C SER A 41 -21.10 12.28 3.75
N PHE A 42 -21.06 13.25 4.66
CA PHE A 42 -22.26 13.82 5.30
C PHE A 42 -23.22 12.75 5.86
N VAL A 43 -22.71 11.73 6.56
CA VAL A 43 -23.48 10.59 7.13
C VAL A 43 -24.06 9.61 6.08
N ILE A 44 -23.81 9.83 4.78
CA ILE A 44 -24.21 8.93 3.69
C ILE A 44 -23.02 8.03 3.31
N ALA A 45 -23.25 6.72 3.23
CA ALA A 45 -22.26 5.74 2.79
C ALA A 45 -22.38 5.51 1.27
N HIS A 46 -21.29 5.77 0.54
CA HIS A 46 -21.19 5.46 -0.88
C HIS A 46 -20.22 4.30 -1.08
N GLU A 47 -20.66 3.29 -1.82
CA GLU A 47 -19.82 2.18 -2.24
C GLU A 47 -18.95 2.61 -3.43
N LYS A 48 -17.65 2.30 -3.39
CA LYS A 48 -16.69 2.61 -4.44
C LYS A 48 -15.81 1.41 -4.74
N THR A 49 -15.46 1.22 -6.00
CA THR A 49 -14.55 0.16 -6.44
C THR A 49 -13.17 0.73 -6.76
N ALA A 50 -12.12 0.07 -6.30
CA ALA A 50 -10.72 0.36 -6.59
C ALA A 50 -10.10 -0.77 -7.42
N MET A 51 -9.24 -0.42 -8.37
CA MET A 51 -8.38 -1.40 -9.06
C MET A 51 -7.28 -1.87 -8.10
N VAL A 52 -7.02 -3.18 -8.08
CA VAL A 52 -6.01 -3.82 -7.24
C VAL A 52 -4.94 -4.44 -8.12
N TYR A 53 -3.69 -4.07 -7.86
CA TYR A 53 -2.52 -4.79 -8.35
C TYR A 53 -2.17 -5.88 -7.35
N ARG A 54 -2.41 -7.14 -7.69
CA ARG A 54 -2.16 -8.29 -6.82
C ARG A 54 -0.94 -9.08 -7.26
N TYR A 55 -0.15 -9.48 -6.27
CA TYR A 55 1.01 -10.35 -6.43
C TYR A 55 0.88 -11.54 -5.48
N MET A 56 0.89 -12.76 -6.01
CA MET A 56 0.91 -13.99 -5.23
C MET A 56 2.33 -14.55 -5.28
N LEU A 57 3.02 -14.65 -4.14
CA LEU A 57 4.36 -15.22 -4.07
C LEU A 57 4.26 -16.73 -3.80
N ASP A 58 4.65 -17.53 -4.79
CA ASP A 58 4.32 -18.96 -4.88
C ASP A 58 4.92 -19.79 -3.73
N GLU A 59 6.17 -19.52 -3.34
CA GLU A 59 6.85 -20.29 -2.29
C GLU A 59 6.39 -19.97 -0.86
N SER A 60 5.70 -18.85 -0.66
CA SER A 60 5.46 -18.30 0.69
C SER A 60 3.99 -18.10 1.03
N LYS A 61 3.07 -18.40 0.10
CA LYS A 61 1.63 -18.11 0.23
C LYS A 61 1.38 -16.67 0.68
N ILE A 62 2.27 -15.76 0.27
CA ILE A 62 2.16 -14.33 0.57
C ILE A 62 1.38 -13.69 -0.57
N LYS A 63 0.29 -13.01 -0.24
CA LYS A 63 -0.49 -12.17 -1.15
C LYS A 63 -0.17 -10.71 -0.85
N ALA A 64 0.26 -9.96 -1.85
CA ALA A 64 0.46 -8.52 -1.76
C ALA A 64 -0.49 -7.78 -2.71
N ASP A 65 -1.35 -6.95 -2.15
CA ASP A 65 -2.33 -6.14 -2.85
C ASP A 65 -1.95 -4.66 -2.76
N ILE A 66 -2.01 -3.95 -3.89
CA ILE A 66 -1.77 -2.49 -3.96
C ILE A 66 -2.95 -1.82 -4.64
N TRP A 67 -3.58 -0.85 -3.97
CA TRP A 67 -4.74 -0.13 -4.49
C TRP A 67 -4.82 1.29 -3.93
N GLU A 68 -5.75 2.08 -4.46
CA GLU A 68 -6.05 3.42 -4.00
C GLU A 68 -7.45 3.52 -3.40
N GLU A 69 -7.56 4.23 -2.28
CA GLU A 69 -8.84 4.73 -1.79
C GLU A 69 -8.91 6.24 -1.98
N ASN A 70 -10.10 6.75 -2.27
CA ASN A 70 -10.36 8.18 -2.38
C ASN A 70 -11.23 8.62 -1.18
N PRO A 71 -10.63 8.83 0.01
CA PRO A 71 -11.39 9.22 1.20
C PRO A 71 -11.92 10.66 1.11
N SER A 72 -11.26 11.56 0.37
CA SER A 72 -11.61 12.99 0.29
C SER A 72 -11.49 13.53 -1.14
N SER A 73 -10.63 14.53 -1.40
CA SER A 73 -10.34 15.11 -2.72
C SER A 73 -9.09 14.52 -3.38
N GLY A 74 -8.42 13.56 -2.75
CA GLY A 74 -7.30 12.85 -3.34
C GLY A 74 -7.21 11.39 -2.93
N ASN A 75 -6.35 10.65 -3.65
CA ASN A 75 -6.16 9.22 -3.48
C ASN A 75 -5.07 8.94 -2.43
N VAL A 76 -5.32 7.93 -1.61
CA VAL A 76 -4.36 7.34 -0.68
C VAL A 76 -4.10 5.92 -1.14
N THR A 77 -2.86 5.64 -1.53
CA THR A 77 -2.43 4.30 -1.91
C THR A 77 -2.18 3.47 -0.66
N TYR A 78 -2.57 2.20 -0.71
CA TYR A 78 -2.22 1.21 0.30
C TYR A 78 -1.46 0.06 -0.34
N ILE A 79 -0.53 -0.49 0.42
CA ILE A 79 -0.01 -1.83 0.24
C ILE A 79 -0.54 -2.69 1.39
N GLU A 80 -1.14 -3.83 1.07
CA GLU A 80 -1.55 -4.83 2.05
C GLU A 80 -0.89 -6.15 1.72
N ILE A 81 -0.37 -6.79 2.76
CA ILE A 81 0.29 -8.08 2.65
C ILE A 81 -0.40 -9.05 3.62
N GLU A 82 -0.85 -10.16 3.07
CA GLU A 82 -1.41 -11.31 3.77
C GLU A 82 -0.46 -12.49 3.62
N GLY A 83 -0.24 -13.21 4.70
CA GLY A 83 0.64 -14.38 4.76
C GLY A 83 0.87 -14.77 6.21
N GLU A 84 1.38 -15.99 6.42
CA GLU A 84 1.61 -16.57 7.75
C GLU A 84 3.03 -16.29 8.28
N ASP A 85 3.99 -16.04 7.39
CA ASP A 85 5.40 -15.81 7.73
C ASP A 85 5.66 -14.31 7.99
N GLU A 86 5.49 -13.90 9.24
CA GLU A 86 5.67 -12.50 9.67
C GLU A 86 7.08 -11.97 9.39
N ASP A 87 8.12 -12.80 9.56
CA ASP A 87 9.51 -12.38 9.35
C ASP A 87 9.78 -12.08 7.87
N LYS A 88 9.29 -12.93 6.95
CA LYS A 88 9.37 -12.66 5.51
C LYS A 88 8.59 -11.41 5.13
N ILE A 89 7.38 -11.22 5.68
CA ILE A 89 6.56 -10.03 5.41
C ILE A 89 7.30 -8.77 5.90
N ASN A 90 7.83 -8.79 7.11
CA ASN A 90 8.57 -7.67 7.69
C ASN A 90 9.80 -7.33 6.86
N ASN A 91 10.58 -8.34 6.46
CA ASN A 91 11.76 -8.14 5.63
C ASN A 91 11.39 -7.58 4.24
N LEU A 92 10.35 -8.13 3.60
CA LEU A 92 9.87 -7.65 2.30
C LEU A 92 9.41 -6.19 2.37
N LEU A 93 8.67 -5.80 3.41
CA LEU A 93 8.23 -4.42 3.63
C LEU A 93 9.40 -3.48 3.91
N LYS A 94 10.38 -3.91 4.70
CA LYS A 94 11.61 -3.16 4.98
C LYS A 94 12.40 -2.90 3.71
N GLU A 95 12.65 -3.95 2.93
CA GLU A 95 13.36 -3.87 1.66
C GLU A 95 12.62 -3.00 0.65
N PHE A 96 11.29 -3.12 0.60
CA PHE A 96 10.46 -2.25 -0.22
C PHE A 96 10.60 -0.79 0.18
N ALA A 97 10.49 -0.46 1.46
CA ALA A 97 10.67 0.91 1.95
C ALA A 97 12.07 1.49 1.60
N LEU A 98 13.11 0.66 1.67
CA LEU A 98 14.49 1.05 1.32
C LEU A 98 14.73 1.17 -0.20
N SER A 99 13.92 0.49 -1.02
CA SER A 99 14.03 0.53 -2.48
C SER A 99 13.43 1.80 -3.11
N LEU A 100 12.61 2.53 -2.36
CA LEU A 100 11.90 3.72 -2.83
C LEU A 100 12.80 4.97 -2.77
N PRO A 101 12.58 5.96 -3.65
CA PRO A 101 13.41 7.17 -3.70
C PRO A 101 13.26 8.09 -2.48
N ARG A 102 12.18 7.92 -1.71
CA ARG A 102 11.92 8.56 -0.41
C ARG A 102 11.10 7.60 0.43
N LYS A 103 11.02 7.83 1.75
CA LYS A 103 10.30 6.92 2.64
C LYS A 103 8.81 6.87 2.27
N PRO A 104 8.16 5.70 2.30
CA PRO A 104 6.77 5.55 1.85
C PRO A 104 5.75 6.35 2.68
N TRP A 105 6.12 6.85 3.86
CA TRP A 105 5.28 7.70 4.71
C TRP A 105 5.61 9.21 4.63
N GLU A 106 6.57 9.63 3.81
CA GLU A 106 6.97 11.03 3.69
C GLU A 106 6.10 11.80 2.70
N TYR A 107 4.82 11.97 3.02
CA TYR A 107 3.88 12.76 2.21
C TYR A 107 4.32 14.22 2.08
N THR A 108 4.25 14.79 0.87
CA THR A 108 4.51 16.22 0.66
C THR A 108 3.38 17.08 1.25
N VAL A 109 3.64 18.37 1.47
CA VAL A 109 2.63 19.31 1.99
C VAL A 109 1.39 19.34 1.09
N PHE A 110 1.57 19.38 -0.24
CA PHE A 110 0.46 19.30 -1.21
C PHE A 110 -0.32 17.99 -1.11
N GLN A 111 0.36 16.85 -0.94
CA GLN A 111 -0.30 15.55 -0.77
C GLN A 111 -1.12 15.50 0.51
N LYS A 112 -0.61 16.04 1.62
CA LYS A 112 -1.33 16.13 2.90
C LYS A 112 -2.56 17.03 2.78
N LEU A 113 -2.45 18.16 2.09
CA LEU A 113 -3.56 19.10 1.89
C LEU A 113 -4.65 18.50 0.99
N ARG A 114 -4.27 17.90 -0.15
CA ARG A 114 -5.19 17.26 -1.10
C ARG A 114 -5.92 16.06 -0.51
N ASN A 115 -5.24 15.25 0.29
CA ASN A 115 -5.84 14.03 0.83
C ASN A 115 -6.54 14.26 2.18
N GLY A 116 -6.45 15.48 2.73
CA GLY A 116 -6.89 15.83 4.07
C GLY A 116 -5.86 15.40 5.11
N TRP A 117 -5.29 16.37 5.83
CA TRP A 117 -4.23 16.16 6.83
C TRP A 117 -4.65 15.13 7.91
N PHE A 118 -5.94 15.13 8.27
CA PHE A 118 -6.54 14.23 9.26
C PHE A 118 -7.18 12.97 8.66
N SER A 119 -7.04 12.73 7.35
CA SER A 119 -7.49 11.46 6.77
C SER A 119 -6.76 10.32 7.47
N GLN A 120 -7.53 9.31 7.94
CA GLN A 120 -7.04 8.24 8.81
C GLN A 120 -5.84 7.47 8.23
N GLY A 121 -5.65 7.50 6.90
CA GLY A 121 -4.52 6.88 6.21
C GLY A 121 -3.19 7.64 6.39
N ILE A 122 -3.18 8.97 6.38
CA ILE A 122 -1.93 9.76 6.36
C ILE A 122 -1.41 10.05 7.77
N PHE A 123 -2.31 10.39 8.70
CA PHE A 123 -1.95 10.90 10.02
C PHE A 123 -1.09 9.92 10.85
N ARG A 124 -1.24 8.61 10.65
CA ARG A 124 -0.47 7.57 11.35
C ARG A 124 0.48 6.78 10.46
N ALA A 125 0.71 7.23 9.22
CA ALA A 125 1.52 6.50 8.24
C ALA A 125 2.93 6.19 8.78
N LYS A 126 3.62 7.19 9.32
CA LYS A 126 4.98 7.03 9.86
C LYS A 126 5.04 5.99 10.97
N SER A 127 4.18 6.11 11.98
CA SER A 127 4.12 5.18 13.11
C SER A 127 3.80 3.74 12.67
N LYS A 128 2.92 3.56 11.67
CA LYS A 128 2.64 2.23 11.12
C LYS A 128 3.87 1.62 10.44
N TRP A 129 4.61 2.40 9.67
CA TRP A 129 5.81 1.93 8.97
C TRP A 129 7.01 1.69 9.89
N GLU A 130 7.15 2.45 10.98
CA GLU A 130 8.25 2.26 11.93
C GLU A 130 8.29 0.86 12.57
N ASN A 131 7.15 0.18 12.65
CA ASN A 131 7.08 -1.21 13.12
C ASN A 131 7.79 -2.20 12.18
N TYR A 132 7.97 -1.83 10.90
CA TYR A 132 8.51 -2.71 9.85
C TYR A 132 9.89 -2.27 9.35
N VAL A 133 10.29 -1.02 9.62
CA VAL A 133 11.56 -0.44 9.11
C VAL A 133 12.62 -0.27 10.22
N LYS A 134 12.32 -0.73 11.44
CA LYS A 134 13.28 -0.79 12.57
C LYS A 134 14.32 -1.91 12.38
#